data_AF-A0A946FJA0-F1
#
_entry.id   AF-A0A946FJA0-F1
#
_cell.length_a   1.000
_cell.length_b   1.000
_cell.length_c   1.000
_cell.angle_alpha   90.00
_cell.angle_beta   90.00
_cell.angle_gamma   90.00
#
_symmetry.space_group_name_H-M   'P 1'
#
loop_
_entity.id
_entity.type
_entity.pdbx_description
1 polymer ?
#
loop_
_entity_poly.entity_id
_entity_poly.type
_entity_poly.pdbx_seq_one_letter_code
_entity_poly.pdbx_strand_id
1 'polypeptide(L)' 'MIIFVGFYLLLAVVSSLSAETIIGKVVKVADGDTFTIVDSKGFKYKIRLAGIDAPEQDQPYGKKSTK' A
#
# COMPACT_ATOMS: atom_id res chain seq x y z
N MET A 1 -12.74 29.02 -29.50
CA MET A 1 -11.32 29.24 -29.17
C MET A 1 -11.06 29.27 -27.66
N ILE A 2 -11.77 30.10 -26.89
CA ILE A 2 -11.59 30.22 -25.41
C ILE A 2 -11.83 28.89 -24.66
N ILE A 3 -12.84 28.11 -25.04
CA ILE A 3 -13.14 26.80 -24.40
C ILE A 3 -11.98 25.80 -24.59
N PHE A 4 -11.40 25.74 -25.79
CA PHE A 4 -10.26 24.86 -26.09
C PHE A 4 -9.00 25.27 -25.32
N VAL A 5 -8.76 26.58 -25.18
CA VAL A 5 -7.65 27.10 -24.37
C VAL A 5 -7.85 26.80 -22.89
N GLY A 6 -9.08 26.96 -22.37
CA GLY A 6 -9.41 26.62 -20.98
C GLY A 6 -9.28 25.13 -20.69
N PHE A 7 -9.67 24.26 -21.62
CA PHE A 7 -9.49 22.81 -21.49
C PHE A 7 -8.02 22.41 -21.49
N TYR A 8 -7.20 22.98 -22.39
CA TYR A 8 -5.77 22.73 -22.42
C TYR A 8 -5.06 23.21 -21.15
N LEU A 9 -5.49 24.36 -20.60
CA LEU A 9 -4.99 24.86 -19.32
C LEU A 9 -5.39 23.95 -18.15
N LEU A 10 -6.60 23.40 -18.15
CA LEU A 10 -7.06 22.45 -17.12
C LEU A 10 -6.25 21.14 -17.14
N LEU A 11 -5.94 20.61 -18.33
CA LEU A 11 -5.07 19.43 -18.49
C LEU A 11 -3.64 19.67 -18.02
N ALA A 12 -3.13 20.90 -18.13
CA ALA A 12 -1.77 21.24 -17.70
C ALA A 12 -1.60 21.32 -16.17
N VAL A 13 -2.70 21.40 -15.39
CA VAL A 13 -2.68 21.51 -13.92
C VAL A 13 -2.79 20.14 -13.24
N VAL A 14 -3.00 19.06 -13.99
CA VAL A 14 -3.08 17.71 -13.42
C VAL A 14 -1.69 17.30 -12.93
N SER A 15 -1.51 17.24 -11.61
CA SER A 15 -0.25 16.86 -10.98
C SER A 15 0.11 15.40 -11.25
N SER A 16 1.40 15.10 -11.26
CA SER A 16 1.89 13.72 -11.43
C SER A 16 1.50 12.86 -10.23
N LEU A 17 0.75 11.79 -10.49
CA LEU A 17 0.46 10.78 -9.47
C LEU A 17 1.74 9.96 -9.22
N SER A 18 2.29 10.06 -8.02
CA SER A 18 3.47 9.29 -7.61
C SER A 18 3.05 8.23 -6.59
N ALA A 19 3.48 6.99 -6.81
CA ALA A 19 3.38 5.95 -5.81
C ALA A 19 4.58 6.07 -4.86
N GLU A 20 4.32 6.39 -3.60
CA GLU A 20 5.36 6.42 -2.59
C GLU A 20 5.82 4.99 -2.25
N THR A 21 7.13 4.77 -2.25
CA THR A 21 7.71 3.50 -1.80
C THR A 21 8.10 3.62 -0.33
N ILE A 22 7.54 2.75 0.51
CA ILE A 22 7.88 2.69 1.93
C ILE A 22 8.91 1.58 2.14
N ILE A 23 10.06 1.93 2.72
CA ILE A 23 11.13 0.99 3.06
C ILE A 23 11.20 0.84 4.57
N GLY A 24 11.12 -0.39 5.06
CA GLY A 24 11.21 -0.69 6.48
C GLY A 24 11.48 -2.17 6.75
N LYS A 25 11.83 -2.46 8.00
CA LYS A 25 12.04 -3.83 8.47
C LYS A 25 10.72 -4.42 8.96
N VAL A 26 10.38 -5.63 8.50
CA VAL A 26 9.24 -6.38 9.04
C VAL A 26 9.52 -6.73 10.51
N VAL A 27 8.61 -6.36 11.40
CA VAL A 27 8.71 -6.64 12.85
C VAL A 27 7.60 -7.56 13.36
N LYS A 28 6.51 -7.70 12.60
CA LYS A 28 5.40 -8.60 12.94
C LYS A 28 4.67 -9.02 11.67
N VAL A 29 4.33 -10.30 11.58
CA VAL A 29 3.37 -10.82 10.60
C VAL A 29 2.06 -11.07 11.35
N ALA A 30 0.96 -10.49 10.89
CA ALA A 30 -0.36 -10.73 11.47
C ALA A 30 -1.02 -11.93 10.78
N ASP A 31 -1.11 -11.85 9.45
CA ASP A 31 -1.75 -12.83 8.56
C ASP A 31 -0.91 -12.95 7.27
N GLY A 32 -1.24 -13.89 6.39
CA GLY A 32 -0.45 -14.12 5.17
C GLY A 32 -0.44 -12.94 4.17
N ASP A 33 -1.39 -12.00 4.29
CA ASP A 33 -1.47 -10.77 3.50
C ASP A 33 -1.18 -9.50 4.30
N THR A 34 -1.03 -9.61 5.63
CA THR A 34 -1.03 -8.46 6.55
C THR A 34 0.19 -8.51 7.48
N PHE A 35 1.02 -7.47 7.46
CA PHE A 35 2.23 -7.37 8.27
C PHE A 35 2.51 -5.95 8.77
N THR A 36 3.43 -5.82 9.72
CA THR A 36 3.88 -4.53 10.25
C THR A 36 5.36 -4.33 9.98
N ILE A 37 5.71 -3.16 9.40
CA ILE A 37 7.09 -2.72 9.22
C ILE A 37 7.42 -1.55 10.14
N VAL A 38 8.71 -1.38 10.40
CA VAL A 38 9.28 -0.18 11.04
C VAL A 38 10.30 0.43 10.09
N ASP A 39 10.13 1.70 9.75
CA ASP A 39 11.07 2.43 8.90
C ASP A 39 12.34 2.84 9.65
N SER A 40 13.27 3.49 8.95
CA SER A 40 14.53 3.99 9.54
C SER A 40 14.35 5.08 10.60
N LYS A 41 13.18 5.73 10.63
CA LYS A 41 12.83 6.78 11.60
C LYS A 41 12.05 6.22 12.80
N GLY A 42 11.75 4.92 12.81
CA GLY A 42 10.99 4.27 13.87
C GLY A 42 9.47 4.31 13.69
N PHE A 43 8.96 4.82 12.56
CA PHE A 43 7.53 4.82 12.27
C PHE A 43 7.05 3.41 11.96
N LYS A 44 5.91 3.04 12.56
CA LYS A 44 5.28 1.74 12.36
C LYS A 44 4.19 1.86 11.31
N TYR A 45 4.23 0.98 10.32
CA TYR A 45 3.21 0.88 9.28
C TYR A 45 2.58 -0.50 9.32
N LYS A 46 1.25 -0.58 9.41
CA LYS A 46 0.50 -1.81 9.18
C LYS A 46 0.14 -1.86 7.70
N ILE A 47 0.65 -2.87 7.00
CA ILE A 47 0.48 -3.06 5.56
C ILE A 47 -0.44 -4.26 5.33
N ARG A 48 -1.40 -4.10 4.42
CA ARG A 48 -2.20 -5.18 3.85
C ARG A 48 -1.95 -5.22 2.35
N LEU A 49 -1.60 -6.39 1.82
CA LEU A 49 -1.32 -6.57 0.40
C LEU A 49 -2.61 -6.46 -0.42
N ALA A 50 -2.64 -5.55 -1.38
CA ALA A 50 -3.77 -5.40 -2.27
C ALA A 50 -3.88 -6.60 -3.21
N GLY A 51 -5.08 -7.18 -3.33
CA GLY A 51 -5.36 -8.29 -4.24
C GLY A 51 -4.86 -9.66 -3.76
N ILE A 52 -4.29 -9.75 -2.56
CA ILE A 52 -3.96 -11.02 -1.91
C ILE A 52 -4.94 -11.22 -0.76
N ASP A 53 -5.54 -12.40 -0.70
CA ASP A 53 -6.38 -12.83 0.41
C ASP A 53 -5.81 -14.13 0.97
N ALA A 54 -5.40 -14.10 2.24
CA ALA A 54 -4.79 -15.22 2.91
C ALA A 54 -5.72 -15.68 4.05
N PRO A 55 -5.73 -16.97 4.39
CA PRO A 55 -6.51 -17.43 5.53
C PRO A 55 -6.01 -16.79 6.81
N GLU A 56 -6.94 -16.26 7.59
CA GLU A 56 -6.72 -15.70 8.91
C GLU A 56 -6.21 -16.79 9.87
N GLN A 57 -5.57 -16.41 10.97
CA GLN A 57 -4.89 -17.35 11.88
C GLN A 57 -5.79 -18.50 12.39
N ASP A 58 -7.08 -18.24 12.58
CA ASP A 58 -8.09 -19.19 13.07
C ASP A 58 -8.77 -20.03 11.97
N GLN A 59 -8.45 -19.75 10.70
CA GLN A 59 -8.97 -20.49 9.55
C GLN A 59 -8.11 -21.71 9.19
N PRO A 60 -8.66 -22.67 8.44
CA PRO A 60 -7.86 -23.74 7.84
C PRO A 60 -6.66 -23.16 7.09
N TYR A 61 -5.46 -23.70 7.37
CA TYR A 61 -4.19 -23.26 6.80
C TYR A 61 -3.66 -21.88 7.26
N GLY A 62 -4.35 -21.16 8.17
CA GLY A 62 -3.89 -19.85 8.69
C GLY A 62 -2.52 -19.85 9.37
N LYS A 63 -2.19 -20.92 10.09
CA LYS A 63 -0.83 -21.08 10.67
C LYS A 63 0.26 -21.32 9.62
N LYS A 64 -0.10 -21.78 8.41
CA LYS A 64 0.85 -22.00 7.32
C LYS A 64 1.04 -20.74 6.48
N SER A 65 0.04 -19.88 6.35
CA SER A 65 0.13 -18.63 5.60
C SER A 65 1.02 -17.58 6.28
N THR A 66 1.28 -17.73 7.59
CA THR A 66 2.04 -16.80 8.42
C THR A 66 3.46 -17.26 8.76
N LYS A 67 3.88 -18.41 8.20
CA LYS A 67 5.13 -19.10 8.58
C LYS A 67 6.33 -18.67 7.75
#